data_AF-F4MXU4-F1
#
_entry.id   AF-F4MXU4-F1
#
_cell.length_a   1.000
_cell.length_b   1.000
_cell.length_c   1.000
_cell.angle_alpha   90.00
_cell.angle_beta   90.00
_cell.angle_gamma   90.00
#
_symmetry.space_group_name_H-M   'P 1'
#
loop_
_entity.id
_entity.type
_entity.pdbx_description
1 polymer ?
#
loop_
_entity_poly.entity_id
_entity_poly.type
_entity_poly.pdbx_seq_one_letter_code
_entity_poly.pdbx_strand_id
1 'polypeptide(L)'
;MAKHLFTSESVSEGHPDKVADQISDAVLDAILEQDPKARVACETYVKTGMVLVGGEVTTNAWVDIEEITRRTVREIGYVNSEMGFDANSCAVLSAIGKQSPDINQGVDRADPLEQGAGGPRV
;
A
#
# COMPACT_ATOMS: atom_id res chain seq x y z
N MET A 1 -12.53 -12.82 42.06
CA MET A 1 -12.41 -12.66 40.59
C MET A 1 -11.22 -13.46 40.12
N ALA A 2 -11.36 -14.23 39.03
CA ALA A 2 -10.24 -14.97 38.44
C ALA A 2 -9.30 -13.98 37.72
N LYS A 3 -7.99 -14.06 37.96
CA LYS A 3 -6.98 -13.33 37.17
C LYS A 3 -6.78 -14.08 35.85
N HIS A 4 -6.82 -13.35 34.73
CA HIS A 4 -6.49 -13.86 33.40
C HIS A 4 -5.22 -13.16 32.89
N LEU A 5 -4.38 -13.90 32.16
CA LEU A 5 -3.17 -13.37 31.52
C LEU A 5 -3.47 -13.07 30.04
N PHE A 6 -3.21 -11.84 29.62
CA PHE A 6 -3.34 -11.40 28.24
C PHE A 6 -2.02 -10.80 27.78
N THR A 7 -1.61 -11.11 26.54
CA THR A 7 -0.38 -10.61 25.93
C THR A 7 -0.71 -9.98 24.58
N SER A 8 -0.02 -8.90 24.26
CA SER A 8 -0.05 -8.20 22.98
C SER A 8 1.38 -7.82 22.62
N GLU A 9 1.66 -7.70 21.33
CA GLU A 9 2.94 -7.28 20.78
C GLU A 9 2.75 -6.12 19.79
N SER A 10 3.85 -5.46 19.47
CA SER A 10 3.93 -4.40 18.47
C SER A 10 5.31 -4.45 17.81
N VAL A 11 5.40 -3.91 16.61
CA VAL A 11 6.64 -3.82 15.84
C VAL A 11 6.91 -2.36 15.47
N SER A 12 8.16 -2.01 15.21
CA SER A 12 8.53 -0.66 14.79
C SER A 12 8.11 -0.40 13.34
N GLU A 13 8.13 0.87 12.94
CA GLU A 13 7.92 1.32 11.56
C GLU A 13 8.93 0.70 10.55
N GLY A 14 10.12 0.33 11.02
CA GLY A 14 11.13 -0.36 10.23
C GLY A 14 10.89 -1.87 10.07
N HIS A 15 9.89 -2.45 10.72
CA HIS A 15 9.55 -3.84 10.47
C HIS A 15 9.15 -4.03 9.00
N PRO A 16 9.67 -5.04 8.26
CA PRO A 16 9.40 -5.20 6.82
C PRO A 16 7.91 -5.15 6.45
N ASP A 17 7.06 -5.77 7.27
CA ASP A 17 5.60 -5.70 7.06
C ASP A 17 5.06 -4.27 7.22
N LYS A 18 5.56 -3.51 8.21
CA LYS A 18 5.18 -2.10 8.38
C LYS A 18 5.77 -1.18 7.32
N VAL A 19 6.92 -1.51 6.75
CA VAL A 19 7.49 -0.83 5.58
C VAL A 19 6.57 -1.03 4.37
N ALA A 20 6.09 -2.27 4.15
CA ALA A 20 5.12 -2.58 3.10
C ALA A 20 3.82 -1.79 3.28
N ASP A 21 3.25 -1.79 4.49
CA ASP A 21 2.04 -1.01 4.83
C ASP A 21 2.22 0.48 4.48
N GLN A 22 3.33 1.08 4.93
CA GLN A 22 3.60 2.51 4.71
C GLN A 22 3.81 2.86 3.23
N ILE A 23 4.43 1.98 2.44
CA ILE A 23 4.58 2.22 0.99
C ILE A 23 3.22 2.14 0.30
N SER A 24 2.39 1.14 0.63
CA SER A 24 1.04 1.01 0.08
C SER A 24 0.18 2.24 0.40
N ASP A 25 0.21 2.73 1.65
CA ASP A 25 -0.52 3.93 2.06
C ASP A 25 0.04 5.20 1.40
N ALA A 26 1.36 5.32 1.25
CA ALA A 26 1.95 6.48 0.56
C ALA A 26 1.55 6.56 -0.93
N VAL A 27 1.39 5.41 -1.60
CA VAL A 27 0.85 5.34 -2.96
C VAL A 27 -0.63 5.72 -2.99
N LEU A 28 -1.43 5.21 -2.05
CA LEU A 28 -2.84 5.59 -1.88
C LEU A 28 -2.99 7.10 -1.71
N ASP A 29 -2.23 7.70 -0.78
CA ASP A 29 -2.30 9.13 -0.47
C ASP A 29 -1.94 9.99 -1.70
N ALA A 30 -0.86 9.64 -2.39
CA ALA A 30 -0.43 10.38 -3.59
C ALA A 30 -1.46 10.33 -4.73
N ILE A 31 -2.21 9.23 -4.83
CA ILE A 31 -3.31 9.09 -5.79
C ILE A 31 -4.52 9.91 -5.33
N LEU A 32 -4.94 9.79 -4.06
CA LEU A 32 -6.13 10.47 -3.54
C LEU A 32 -5.97 12.00 -3.46
N GLU A 33 -4.74 12.49 -3.31
CA GLU A 33 -4.44 13.93 -3.38
C GLU A 33 -4.82 14.52 -4.74
N GLN A 34 -4.67 13.75 -5.82
CA GLN A 34 -4.98 14.16 -7.19
C GLN A 34 -6.39 13.75 -7.63
N ASP A 35 -6.86 12.59 -7.18
CA ASP A 35 -8.15 12.01 -7.54
C ASP A 35 -8.85 11.43 -6.30
N PRO A 36 -9.65 12.24 -5.57
CA PRO A 36 -10.35 11.81 -4.36
C PRO A 36 -11.38 10.69 -4.57
N LYS A 37 -11.72 10.36 -5.82
CA LYS A 37 -12.66 9.28 -6.18
C LYS A 37 -11.95 8.01 -6.65
N ALA A 38 -10.62 8.00 -6.64
CA ALA A 38 -9.85 6.83 -7.05
C ALA A 38 -10.21 5.60 -6.21
N ARG A 39 -10.06 4.43 -6.85
CA ARG A 39 -10.09 3.12 -6.18
C ARG A 39 -8.69 2.56 -6.23
N VAL A 40 -8.13 2.27 -5.07
CA VAL A 40 -6.74 1.84 -4.93
C VAL A 40 -6.73 0.60 -4.04
N ALA A 41 -6.30 -0.53 -4.61
CA ALA A 41 -5.89 -1.72 -3.89
C ALA A 41 -4.41 -1.92 -4.17
N CYS A 42 -3.56 -1.25 -3.38
CA CYS A 42 -2.11 -1.26 -3.55
C CYS A 42 -1.48 -2.22 -2.53
N GLU A 43 -0.74 -3.20 -3.04
CA GLU A 43 -0.07 -4.23 -2.25
C GLU A 43 1.44 -4.08 -2.41
N THR A 44 2.17 -4.21 -1.31
CA THR A 44 3.63 -4.07 -1.33
C THR A 44 4.30 -5.32 -0.76
N TYR A 45 5.28 -5.85 -1.49
CA TYR A 45 6.16 -6.91 -1.02
C TYR A 45 7.59 -6.37 -0.87
N VAL A 46 8.17 -6.53 0.32
CA VAL A 46 9.50 -6.01 0.64
C VAL A 46 10.46 -7.15 0.96
N LYS A 47 11.63 -7.15 0.32
CA LYS A 47 12.75 -8.03 0.65
C LYS A 47 14.08 -7.30 0.46
N THR A 48 15.14 -7.87 0.99
CA THR A 48 16.53 -7.44 0.77
C THR A 48 16.79 -7.16 -0.70
N GLY A 49 17.04 -5.88 -1.02
CA GLY A 49 17.36 -5.43 -2.37
C GLY A 49 16.17 -5.21 -3.32
N MET A 50 14.92 -5.39 -2.88
CA MET A 50 13.75 -5.26 -3.76
C MET A 50 12.48 -4.82 -3.03
N VAL A 51 11.73 -3.92 -3.68
CA VAL A 51 10.33 -3.63 -3.41
C VAL A 51 9.52 -3.97 -4.66
N LEU A 52 8.45 -4.75 -4.50
CA LEU A 52 7.44 -4.97 -5.53
C LEU A 52 6.15 -4.29 -5.08
N VAL A 53 5.70 -3.29 -5.84
CA VAL A 53 4.42 -2.62 -5.66
C VAL A 53 3.45 -3.12 -6.72
N GLY A 54 2.33 -3.70 -6.31
CA GLY A 54 1.36 -4.31 -7.21
C GLY A 54 -0.08 -4.04 -6.78
N GLY A 55 -1.02 -4.64 -7.52
CA GLY A 55 -2.44 -4.56 -7.23
C GLY A 55 -3.23 -3.82 -8.31
N GLU A 56 -4.38 -3.29 -7.92
CA GLU A 56 -5.40 -2.79 -8.85
C GLU A 56 -5.74 -1.33 -8.54
N VAL A 57 -5.58 -0.46 -9.54
CA VAL A 57 -5.85 0.96 -9.40
C VAL A 57 -6.78 1.45 -10.51
N THR A 58 -7.82 2.19 -10.11
CA THR A 58 -8.69 2.96 -10.99
C THR A 58 -8.57 4.43 -10.60
N THR A 59 -7.88 5.23 -11.41
CA THR A 59 -7.68 6.66 -11.17
C THR A 59 -7.37 7.41 -12.47
N ASN A 60 -7.53 8.73 -12.46
CA ASN A 60 -6.96 9.64 -13.46
C ASN A 60 -5.63 10.30 -13.03
N ALA A 61 -5.19 10.04 -11.80
CA ALA A 61 -3.93 10.55 -11.27
C ALA A 61 -2.72 9.92 -11.98
N TRP A 62 -1.62 10.66 -12.06
CA TRP A 62 -0.32 10.12 -12.40
C TRP A 62 0.58 10.24 -11.18
N VAL A 63 1.20 9.13 -10.78
CA VAL A 63 2.11 9.07 -9.64
C VAL A 63 3.36 8.30 -10.02
N ASP A 64 4.51 8.74 -9.53
CA ASP A 64 5.78 8.03 -9.68
C ASP A 64 5.95 7.04 -8.53
N ILE A 65 5.64 5.77 -8.79
CA ILE A 65 5.72 4.69 -7.80
C ILE A 65 7.15 4.48 -7.30
N GLU A 66 8.14 4.65 -8.17
CA GLU A 66 9.54 4.49 -7.78
C GLU A 66 9.96 5.61 -6.83
N GLU A 67 9.66 6.86 -7.18
CA GLU A 67 10.01 8.01 -6.33
C GLU A 67 9.33 7.93 -4.96
N ILE A 68 8.02 7.63 -4.92
CA ILE A 68 7.26 7.47 -3.68
C ILE A 68 7.87 6.37 -2.82
N THR A 69 8.10 5.19 -3.40
CA THR A 69 8.69 4.04 -2.68
C THR A 69 10.03 4.42 -2.06
N ARG A 70 10.94 5.01 -2.85
CA ARG A 70 12.27 5.39 -2.36
C ARG A 70 12.18 6.48 -1.30
N ARG A 71 11.26 7.43 -1.42
CA ARG A 71 11.04 8.47 -0.40
C ARG A 71 10.56 7.87 0.91
N THR A 72 9.52 7.04 0.89
CA THR A 72 9.00 6.38 2.08
C THR A 72 10.07 5.54 2.77
N VAL A 73 10.87 4.75 2.02
CA VAL A 73 11.96 3.95 2.58
C VAL A 73 13.06 4.82 3.21
N ARG A 74 13.37 6.00 2.63
CA ARG A 74 14.31 6.97 3.24
C ARG A 74 13.76 7.58 4.52
N GLU A 75 12.48 7.91 4.55
CA GLU A 75 11.81 8.51 5.73
C GLU A 75 11.78 7.55 6.91
N ILE A 76 11.62 6.24 6.66
CA ILE A 76 11.74 5.18 7.67
C ILE A 76 13.20 5.04 8.18
N GLY A 77 14.19 5.45 7.39
CA GLY A 77 15.60 5.49 7.78
C GLY A 77 16.53 4.50 7.08
N TYR A 78 16.05 3.73 6.10
CA TYR A 78 16.88 2.80 5.31
C TYR A 78 17.68 3.53 4.23
N VAL A 79 18.79 4.16 4.64
CA VAL A 79 19.61 5.06 3.81
C VAL A 79 21.03 4.55 3.53
N ASN A 80 21.39 3.37 4.04
CA ASN A 80 22.71 2.76 3.84
C ASN A 80 22.57 1.24 3.71
N SER A 81 23.19 0.66 2.67
CA SER A 81 23.21 -0.78 2.39
C SER A 81 23.76 -1.66 3.54
N GLU A 82 24.56 -1.12 4.47
CA GLU A 82 25.00 -1.83 5.68
C GLU A 82 23.83 -2.19 6.62
N MET A 83 22.67 -1.53 6.49
CA MET A 83 21.45 -1.84 7.24
C MET A 83 20.71 -3.08 6.68
N GLY A 84 21.20 -3.69 5.61
CA GLY A 84 20.57 -4.83 4.93
C GLY A 84 19.43 -4.44 3.98
N PHE A 85 19.09 -3.14 3.91
CA PHE A 85 18.13 -2.56 2.97
C PHE A 85 18.43 -1.06 2.79
N ASP A 86 18.27 -0.55 1.58
CA ASP A 86 18.68 0.81 1.21
C ASP A 86 17.81 1.35 0.08
N ALA A 87 17.17 2.49 0.33
CA ALA A 87 16.28 3.16 -0.60
C ALA A 87 16.93 3.54 -1.93
N ASN A 88 18.25 3.72 -1.97
CA ASN A 88 18.94 4.16 -3.18
C ASN A 88 19.42 3.00 -4.06
N SER A 89 19.62 1.81 -3.46
CA SER A 89 20.15 0.64 -4.17
C SER A 89 19.14 -0.47 -4.39
N CYS A 90 18.00 -0.46 -3.68
CA CYS A 90 16.94 -1.44 -3.91
C CYS A 90 16.30 -1.29 -5.30
N ALA A 91 15.96 -2.42 -5.91
CA ALA A 91 15.10 -2.46 -7.09
C ALA A 91 13.67 -2.09 -6.70
N VAL A 92 13.00 -1.28 -7.51
CA VAL A 92 11.57 -1.02 -7.38
C VAL A 92 10.88 -1.57 -8.63
N LEU A 93 9.97 -2.52 -8.43
CA LEU A 93 9.20 -3.15 -9.48
C LEU A 93 7.74 -2.73 -9.32
N SER A 94 7.11 -2.32 -10.42
CA SER A 94 5.68 -2.04 -10.46
C SER A 94 4.95 -3.11 -11.25
N ALA A 95 3.93 -3.69 -10.62
CA ALA A 95 2.97 -4.62 -11.21
C ALA A 95 1.53 -4.13 -10.98
N ILE A 96 1.32 -2.81 -11.06
CA ILE A 96 0.00 -2.20 -10.93
C ILE A 96 -0.80 -2.40 -12.22
N GLY A 97 -2.00 -2.95 -12.08
CA GLY A 97 -2.98 -3.12 -13.14
C GLY A 97 -4.22 -2.25 -12.96
N LYS A 98 -5.11 -2.26 -13.95
CA LYS A 98 -6.45 -1.69 -13.83
C LYS A 98 -7.33 -2.62 -13.01
N GLN A 99 -8.25 -2.05 -12.24
CA GLN A 99 -9.24 -2.82 -11.48
C GLN A 99 -10.15 -3.65 -12.40
N SER A 100 -10.52 -4.84 -11.95
CA SER A 100 -11.45 -5.70 -12.68
C SER A 100 -12.83 -5.02 -12.85
N PRO A 101 -13.42 -5.03 -14.07
CA PRO A 101 -14.77 -4.52 -14.30
C PRO A 101 -15.86 -5.21 -13.46
N ASP A 102 -15.66 -6.46 -13.05
CA ASP A 102 -16.61 -7.21 -12.24
C ASP A 102 -16.70 -6.68 -10.80
N ILE A 103 -15.58 -6.17 -10.27
CA ILE A 103 -15.53 -5.52 -8.96
C ILE A 103 -16.18 -4.14 -9.06
N ASN A 104 -15.91 -3.38 -10.13
CA ASN A 104 -16.47 -2.04 -10.33
C ASN A 104 -18.00 -2.03 -10.30
N GLN A 105 -18.65 -3.04 -10.92
CA GLN A 105 -20.11 -3.17 -10.93
C GLN A 105 -20.72 -3.42 -9.53
N GLY A 106 -19.96 -4.01 -8.61
CA GLY A 106 -20.39 -4.26 -7.24
C GLY A 106 -20.38 -2.99 -6.37
N VAL A 107 -19.49 -2.04 -6.71
CA VAL A 107 -19.17 -0.86 -5.89
C VAL A 107 -19.78 0.42 -6.45
N ASP A 108 -19.80 0.60 -7.76
CA ASP A 108 -20.28 1.85 -8.36
C ASP A 108 -21.82 1.92 -8.36
N ARG A 109 -22.33 2.82 -7.51
CA ARG A 109 -23.77 3.12 -7.37
C ARG A 109 -23.98 4.63 -7.49
N ALA A 110 -25.12 5.02 -8.05
CA ALA A 110 -25.46 6.42 -8.25
C ALA A 110 -25.71 7.16 -6.93
N ASP A 111 -26.22 6.45 -5.92
CA ASP A 111 -26.38 6.96 -4.56
C ASP A 111 -25.23 6.42 -3.67
N PRO A 112 -24.43 7.30 -3.03
CA PRO A 112 -23.41 6.89 -2.06
C PRO A 112 -23.95 6.05 -0.91
N LEU A 113 -25.22 6.21 -0.53
CA LEU A 113 -25.86 5.43 0.54
C LEU A 113 -26.13 3.97 0.12
N GLU A 114 -26.13 3.70 -1.19
CA GLU A 114 -26.36 2.37 -1.75
C GLU A 114 -25.04 1.64 -2.10
N GLN A 115 -23.89 2.27 -1.85
CA GLN A 115 -22.58 1.70 -2.15
C GLN A 115 -22.35 0.40 -1.37
N GLY A 116 -22.08 -0.69 -2.09
CA GLY A 116 -21.77 -2.00 -1.51
C GLY A 116 -20.34 -2.08 -0.97
N ALA A 117 -20.08 -3.09 -0.14
CA ALA A 117 -18.71 -3.41 0.29
C ALA A 117 -17.82 -3.76 -0.91
N GLY A 118 -16.55 -3.34 -0.87
CA GLY A 118 -15.57 -3.51 -1.96
C GLY A 118 -14.98 -4.91 -2.14
N GLY A 119 -15.66 -5.95 -1.63
CA GLY A 119 -15.22 -7.34 -1.70
C GLY A 119 -16.32 -8.27 -2.24
N PRO A 120 -16.01 -9.53 -2.55
CA PRO A 120 -17.02 -10.48 -3.01
C PRO A 120 -18.13 -10.65 -1.95
N ARG A 121 -19.39 -10.72 -2.41
CA ARG A 121 -20.50 -11.23 -1.59
C ARG A 121 -20.31 -12.75 -1.45
N VAL A 122 -19.45 -13.18 -0.54
CA VAL A 122 -19.36 -14.57 -0.08
C VAL A 122 -20.10 -14.74 1.23
#